data_AF-A0A536U4I1-F1
#
_entry.id   AF-A0A536U4I1-F1
#
_cell.length_a   1.000
_cell.length_b   1.000
_cell.length_c   1.000
_cell.angle_alpha   90.00
_cell.angle_beta   90.00
_cell.angle_gamma   90.00
#
_symmetry.space_group_name_H-M   'P 1'
#
loop_
_entity.id
_entity.type
_entity.pdbx_description
1 polymer ?
#
loop_
_entity_poly.entity_id
_entity_poly.type
_entity_poly.pdbx_seq_one_letter_code
_entity_poly.pdbx_strand_id
1 'polypeptide(L)'
;MSAVVEKNASTASLHGSSDALALARLSQGSRPAVVFCAQATEAQRLKDEIAWFSPQLAVTLLPDWETLPYDHFSPHHDLVSERLATLYRIMREDFDVAIVPAATALTRLGPPSFLAAHSFFLKAGETIELDALRAQLTLAGYSHVT
;
A
#
# COMPACT_ATOMS: atom_id res chain seq x y z
N MET A 1 17.79 1.99 -10.68
CA MET A 1 17.13 2.13 -11.99
C MET A 1 16.61 0.75 -12.38
N SER A 2 15.47 0.34 -11.82
CA SER A 2 14.89 -0.98 -12.08
C SER A 2 14.28 -0.98 -13.48
N ALA A 3 14.82 -1.82 -14.35
CA ALA A 3 14.25 -2.05 -15.67
C ALA A 3 12.85 -2.65 -15.50
N VAL A 4 11.83 -1.92 -15.94
CA VAL A 4 10.48 -2.47 -16.12
C VAL A 4 10.57 -3.42 -17.32
N VAL A 5 10.72 -4.71 -17.05
CA VAL A 5 10.68 -5.74 -18.09
C VAL A 5 9.21 -5.94 -18.47
N GLU A 6 8.78 -5.33 -19.55
CA GLU A 6 7.48 -5.63 -20.16
C GLU A 6 7.54 -7.03 -20.77
N LYS A 7 6.89 -7.99 -20.11
CA LYS A 7 6.67 -9.33 -20.63
C LYS A 7 5.18 -9.53 -20.78
N ASN A 8 4.68 -9.39 -22.01
CA ASN A 8 3.27 -9.65 -22.32
C ASN A 8 3.02 -11.15 -22.33
N ALA A 9 2.42 -11.66 -21.26
CA ALA A 9 1.97 -13.04 -21.15
C ALA A 9 0.45 -13.06 -21.07
N SER A 10 -0.21 -13.65 -22.07
CA SER A 10 -1.64 -13.95 -22.02
C SER A 10 -1.85 -15.30 -21.33
N THR A 11 -2.57 -15.32 -20.22
CA THR A 11 -2.98 -16.57 -19.58
C THR A 11 -4.19 -17.17 -20.31
N ALA A 12 -4.37 -18.49 -20.21
CA ALA A 12 -5.63 -19.15 -20.59
C ALA A 12 -6.80 -18.63 -19.73
N SER A 13 -8.04 -19.07 -20.00
CA SER A 13 -9.20 -18.70 -19.19
C SER A 13 -9.04 -19.20 -17.75
N LEU A 14 -8.72 -18.28 -16.84
CA LEU A 14 -8.68 -18.52 -15.41
C LEU A 14 -10.12 -18.43 -14.88
N HIS A 15 -10.52 -19.42 -14.09
CA HIS A 15 -11.86 -19.52 -13.52
C HIS A 15 -11.78 -19.61 -11.99
N GLY A 16 -12.75 -19.00 -11.29
CA GLY A 16 -12.76 -18.96 -9.83
C GLY A 16 -11.48 -18.33 -9.27
N SER A 17 -10.90 -18.98 -8.25
CA SER A 17 -9.68 -18.51 -7.55
C SER A 17 -8.36 -18.98 -8.20
N SER A 18 -8.40 -19.46 -9.45
CA SER A 18 -7.19 -19.92 -10.16
C SER A 18 -6.25 -18.78 -10.53
N ASP A 19 -6.76 -17.56 -10.63
CA ASP A 19 -6.00 -16.32 -10.78
C ASP A 19 -5.18 -16.00 -9.53
N ALA A 20 -5.78 -16.06 -8.34
CA ALA A 20 -5.06 -15.88 -7.09
C ALA A 20 -3.95 -16.92 -6.91
N LEU A 21 -4.20 -18.20 -7.24
CA LEU A 21 -3.17 -19.24 -7.21
C LEU A 21 -2.03 -18.95 -8.20
N ALA A 22 -2.36 -18.51 -9.42
CA ALA A 22 -1.35 -18.16 -10.43
C ALA A 22 -0.49 -16.98 -9.97
N LEU A 23 -1.12 -15.92 -9.45
CA LEU A 23 -0.43 -14.74 -8.91
C LEU A 23 0.45 -15.10 -7.71
N ALA A 24 -0.03 -15.93 -6.79
CA ALA A 24 0.74 -16.41 -5.65
C ALA A 24 2.02 -17.14 -6.12
N ARG A 25 1.90 -18.07 -7.07
CA ARG A 25 3.05 -18.80 -7.63
C ARG A 25 4.03 -17.90 -8.37
N LEU A 26 3.54 -16.94 -9.13
CA LEU A 26 4.39 -15.97 -9.82
C LEU A 26 5.18 -15.09 -8.84
N SER A 27 4.58 -14.81 -7.68
CA SER A 27 5.13 -13.92 -6.67
C SER A 27 6.05 -14.61 -5.65
N GLN A 28 6.20 -15.94 -5.72
CA GLN A 28 7.22 -16.68 -4.96
C GLN A 28 8.65 -16.45 -5.48
N GLY A 29 8.82 -15.74 -6.59
CA GLY A 29 10.11 -15.34 -7.14
C GLY A 29 10.71 -14.09 -6.45
N SER A 30 11.94 -13.73 -6.79
CA SER A 30 12.73 -12.70 -6.09
C SER A 30 12.37 -11.24 -6.42
N ARG A 31 11.21 -10.94 -7.01
CA ARG A 31 10.86 -9.57 -7.42
C ARG A 31 9.43 -9.21 -6.98
N PRO A 32 9.24 -8.07 -6.30
CA PRO A 32 7.92 -7.57 -5.97
C PRO A 32 7.04 -7.41 -7.21
N ALA A 33 5.78 -7.80 -7.11
CA ALA A 33 4.79 -7.68 -8.17
C ALA A 33 3.72 -6.66 -7.80
N VAL A 34 3.23 -5.92 -8.79
CA VAL A 34 2.06 -5.04 -8.66
C VAL A 34 0.93 -5.59 -9.51
N VAL A 35 -0.23 -5.81 -8.89
CA VAL A 35 -1.43 -6.34 -9.54
C VAL A 35 -2.49 -5.25 -9.58
N PHE A 36 -2.90 -4.87 -10.80
CA PHE A 36 -3.99 -3.93 -11.00
C PHE A 36 -5.31 -4.69 -11.16
N CYS A 37 -6.30 -4.34 -10.34
CA CYS A 37 -7.65 -4.92 -10.39
C CYS A 37 -8.62 -3.92 -11.01
N ALA A 38 -9.62 -4.39 -11.74
CA ALA A 38 -10.63 -3.47 -12.28
C ALA A 38 -11.49 -2.87 -11.16
N GLN A 39 -11.84 -3.67 -10.15
CA GLN A 39 -12.69 -3.26 -9.02
C GLN A 39 -12.02 -3.48 -7.66
N ALA A 40 -12.42 -2.70 -6.66
CA ALA A 40 -11.93 -2.82 -5.28
C ALA A 40 -12.35 -4.16 -4.63
N THR A 41 -13.53 -4.68 -4.97
CA THR A 41 -14.03 -5.97 -4.51
C THR A 41 -13.14 -7.13 -4.99
N GLU A 42 -12.70 -7.09 -6.25
CA GLU A 42 -11.75 -8.06 -6.80
C GLU A 42 -10.39 -7.97 -6.11
N ALA A 43 -9.93 -6.74 -5.82
CA ALA A 43 -8.67 -6.50 -5.13
C ALA A 43 -8.68 -7.09 -3.71
N GLN A 44 -9.77 -6.91 -2.97
CA GLN A 44 -9.94 -7.50 -1.64
C GLN A 44 -10.01 -9.04 -1.71
N ARG A 45 -10.77 -9.60 -2.66
CA ARG A 45 -10.79 -11.05 -2.90
C ARG A 45 -9.39 -11.60 -3.15
N LEU A 46 -8.62 -10.98 -4.05
CA LEU A 46 -7.26 -11.43 -4.38
C LEU A 46 -6.31 -11.33 -3.17
N LYS A 47 -6.43 -10.29 -2.35
CA LYS A 47 -5.64 -10.16 -1.11
C LYS A 47 -5.87 -11.38 -0.22
N ASP A 48 -7.13 -11.74 0.02
CA ASP A 48 -7.50 -12.82 0.92
C ASP A 48 -7.14 -14.20 0.32
N GLU A 49 -7.42 -14.42 -0.97
CA GLU A 49 -7.12 -15.68 -1.66
C GLU A 49 -5.60 -15.93 -1.82
N ILE A 50 -4.81 -14.92 -2.17
CA ILE A 50 -3.34 -15.06 -2.29
C ILE A 50 -2.74 -15.38 -0.92
N ALA A 51 -3.15 -14.68 0.14
CA ALA A 51 -2.70 -14.95 1.51
C ALA A 51 -3.07 -16.37 1.95
N TRP A 52 -4.20 -16.91 1.49
CA TRP A 52 -4.58 -18.30 1.73
C TRP A 52 -3.68 -19.30 1.00
N PHE A 53 -3.39 -19.08 -0.29
CA PHE A 53 -2.54 -19.99 -1.09
C PHE A 53 -1.06 -19.92 -0.72
N SER A 54 -0.56 -18.78 -0.26
CA SER A 54 0.83 -18.59 0.11
C SER A 54 0.95 -17.62 1.29
N PRO A 55 0.73 -18.10 2.52
CA PRO A 55 0.76 -17.27 3.75
C PRO A 55 2.11 -16.60 4.03
N GLN A 56 3.17 -17.05 3.35
CA GLN A 56 4.52 -16.50 3.49
C GLN A 56 4.71 -15.21 2.68
N LEU A 57 3.83 -14.93 1.71
CA LEU A 57 3.91 -13.73 0.89
C LEU A 57 3.41 -12.52 1.66
N ALA A 58 4.19 -11.46 1.66
CA ALA A 58 3.83 -10.15 2.15
C ALA A 58 2.90 -9.45 1.13
N VAL A 59 1.61 -9.76 1.21
CA VAL A 59 0.58 -9.13 0.37
C VAL A 59 0.14 -7.79 0.99
N THR A 60 0.05 -6.75 0.17
CA THR A 60 -0.48 -5.45 0.57
C THR A 60 -1.53 -4.97 -0.42
N LEU A 61 -2.57 -4.30 0.06
CA LEU A 61 -3.61 -3.69 -0.76
C LEU A 61 -3.54 -2.19 -0.54
N LEU A 62 -3.48 -1.39 -1.61
CA LEU A 62 -3.61 0.06 -1.49
C LEU A 62 -5.10 0.39 -1.38
N PRO A 63 -5.61 0.78 -0.20
CA PRO A 63 -7.05 0.99 -0.03
C PRO A 63 -7.46 2.28 -0.73
N ASP A 64 -8.69 2.33 -1.23
CA ASP A 64 -9.23 3.52 -1.88
C ASP A 64 -9.56 4.61 -0.85
N TRP A 65 -9.85 5.83 -1.29
CA TRP A 65 -10.29 6.89 -0.38
C TRP A 65 -11.70 6.66 0.19
N GLU A 66 -12.48 5.79 -0.45
CA GLU A 66 -13.91 5.56 -0.14
C GLU A 66 -14.77 6.83 -0.19
N THR A 67 -14.26 7.87 -0.86
CA THR A 67 -14.98 9.10 -1.18
C THR A 67 -15.07 9.26 -2.68
N LEU A 68 -16.12 9.93 -3.14
CA LEU A 68 -16.25 10.24 -4.56
C LEU A 68 -15.26 11.33 -4.98
N PRO A 69 -14.87 11.39 -6.26
CA PRO A 69 -14.15 12.56 -6.77
C PRO A 69 -14.96 13.83 -6.51
N TYR A 70 -14.33 14.81 -5.85
CA TYR A 70 -14.95 16.08 -5.44
C TYR A 70 -16.05 15.97 -4.38
N ASP A 71 -16.00 14.93 -3.53
CA ASP A 71 -16.86 14.82 -2.36
C ASP A 71 -16.57 15.93 -1.32
N HIS A 72 -17.58 16.25 -0.51
CA HIS A 72 -17.49 17.24 0.55
C HIS A 72 -16.89 16.68 1.84
N PHE A 73 -16.81 15.35 1.97
CA PHE A 73 -16.24 14.69 3.14
C PHE A 73 -14.75 14.41 2.95
N SER A 74 -13.98 14.62 4.03
CA SER A 74 -12.62 14.12 4.09
C SER A 74 -12.63 12.60 4.32
N PRO A 75 -11.67 11.85 3.74
CA PRO A 75 -11.54 10.42 4.01
C PRO A 75 -11.36 10.15 5.51
N HIS A 76 -11.77 8.96 5.93
CA HIS A 76 -11.59 8.53 7.32
C HIS A 76 -10.11 8.46 7.68
N HIS A 77 -9.76 8.85 8.92
CA HIS A 77 -8.37 8.89 9.38
C HIS A 77 -7.69 7.51 9.38
N ASP A 78 -8.46 6.44 9.58
CA ASP A 78 -7.95 5.06 9.46
C ASP A 78 -7.53 4.74 8.03
N LEU A 79 -8.31 5.15 7.02
CA LEU A 79 -7.96 4.97 5.60
C LEU A 79 -6.71 5.78 5.25
N VAL A 80 -6.61 7.03 5.73
CA VAL A 80 -5.39 7.85 5.56
C VAL A 80 -4.18 7.11 6.15
N SER A 81 -4.32 6.58 7.36
CA SER A 81 -3.25 5.87 8.07
C SER A 81 -2.83 4.58 7.35
N GLU A 82 -3.79 3.75 6.92
CA GLU A 82 -3.54 2.51 6.18
C GLU A 82 -2.89 2.77 4.81
N ARG A 83 -3.32 3.83 4.11
CA ARG A 83 -2.70 4.27 2.85
C ARG A 83 -1.25 4.68 3.05
N LEU A 84 -0.98 5.51 4.06
CA LEU A 84 0.39 5.95 4.36
C LEU A 84 1.28 4.76 4.72
N ALA A 85 0.80 3.83 5.55
CA ALA A 85 1.51 2.61 5.90
C ALA A 85 1.81 1.75 4.64
N THR A 86 0.83 1.57 3.77
CA THR A 86 0.98 0.80 2.52
C THR A 86 1.96 1.45 1.56
N LEU A 87 1.84 2.76 1.32
CA LEU A 87 2.76 3.51 0.47
C LEU A 87 4.19 3.50 1.02
N TYR A 88 4.34 3.56 2.34
CA TYR A 88 5.64 3.46 2.99
C TYR A 88 6.28 2.06 2.81
N ARG A 89 5.50 0.98 2.93
CA ARG A 89 5.97 -0.38 2.61
C ARG A 89 6.39 -0.51 1.14
N ILE A 90 5.58 0.04 0.23
CA ILE A 90 5.90 0.05 -1.21
C ILE A 90 7.19 0.82 -1.49
N MET A 91 7.37 1.99 -0.89
CA MET A 91 8.58 2.80 -1.03
C MET A 91 9.85 2.09 -0.53
N ARG A 92 9.69 1.19 0.45
CA ARG A 92 10.78 0.37 1.01
C ARG A 92 11.00 -0.95 0.31
N GLU A 93 10.19 -1.27 -0.72
CA GLU A 93 10.17 -2.58 -1.37
C GLU A 93 9.88 -3.72 -0.37
N ASP A 94 9.13 -3.43 0.70
CA ASP A 94 8.78 -4.35 1.79
C ASP A 94 7.41 -5.03 1.55
N PHE A 95 7.31 -5.67 0.39
CA PHE A 95 6.14 -6.41 -0.07
C PHE A 95 6.54 -7.40 -1.18
N ASP A 96 5.79 -8.50 -1.28
CA ASP A 96 5.91 -9.44 -2.41
C ASP A 96 4.84 -9.14 -3.47
N VAL A 97 3.63 -8.79 -3.03
CA VAL A 97 2.50 -8.47 -3.91
C VAL A 97 1.80 -7.20 -3.44
N ALA A 98 1.76 -6.17 -4.28
CA ALA A 98 0.96 -4.98 -4.07
C ALA A 98 -0.26 -5.02 -5.00
N ILE A 99 -1.44 -5.07 -4.41
CA ILE A 99 -2.71 -5.06 -5.13
C ILE A 99 -3.25 -3.63 -5.13
N VAL A 100 -3.63 -3.13 -6.30
CA VAL A 100 -4.10 -1.76 -6.48
C VAL A 100 -5.34 -1.75 -7.38
N PRO A 101 -6.51 -1.28 -6.89
CA PRO A 101 -7.65 -1.02 -7.76
C PRO A 101 -7.31 0.03 -8.83
N ALA A 102 -7.81 -0.14 -10.05
CA ALA A 102 -7.50 0.73 -11.18
C ALA A 102 -7.87 2.20 -10.91
N ALA A 103 -9.03 2.45 -10.29
CA ALA A 103 -9.45 3.80 -9.91
C ALA A 103 -8.45 4.47 -8.94
N THR A 104 -7.97 3.71 -7.95
CA THR A 104 -6.99 4.19 -6.97
C THR A 104 -5.62 4.43 -7.62
N ALA A 105 -5.21 3.58 -8.57
CA ALA A 105 -3.95 3.72 -9.31
C ALA A 105 -3.88 5.01 -10.14
N LEU A 106 -5.02 5.49 -10.65
CA LEU A 106 -5.10 6.70 -11.47
C LEU A 106 -5.02 7.99 -10.64
N THR A 107 -5.16 7.89 -9.32
CA THR A 107 -5.12 9.05 -8.43
C THR A 107 -3.67 9.51 -8.25
N ARG A 108 -3.43 10.83 -8.36
CA ARG A 108 -2.10 11.40 -8.11
C ARG A 108 -1.70 11.17 -6.65
N LEU A 109 -0.47 10.68 -6.46
CA LEU A 109 0.12 10.49 -5.15
C LEU A 109 1.05 11.67 -4.82
N GLY A 110 1.22 11.93 -3.51
CA GLY A 110 2.27 12.81 -3.03
C GLY A 110 3.66 12.27 -3.40
N PRO A 111 4.68 13.13 -3.51
CA PRO A 111 6.03 12.68 -3.86
C PRO A 111 6.61 11.81 -2.73
N PRO A 112 7.43 10.78 -3.05
CA PRO A 112 8.07 9.95 -2.02
C PRO A 112 8.90 10.73 -1.02
N SER A 113 9.49 11.87 -1.44
CA SER A 113 10.23 12.78 -0.57
C SER A 113 9.39 13.36 0.55
N PHE A 114 8.10 13.59 0.33
CA PHE A 114 7.19 14.09 1.36
C PHE A 114 7.01 13.03 2.47
N LEU A 115 6.77 11.77 2.10
CA LEU A 115 6.66 10.68 3.09
C LEU A 115 7.97 10.48 3.85
N ALA A 116 9.11 10.51 3.15
CA ALA A 116 10.41 10.34 3.77
C ALA A 116 10.76 11.49 4.74
N ALA A 117 10.44 12.73 4.39
CA ALA A 117 10.74 13.91 5.21
C ALA A 117 9.87 14.02 6.47
N HIS A 118 8.67 13.43 6.46
CA HIS A 118 7.71 13.47 7.57
C HIS A 118 7.60 12.13 8.32
N SER A 119 8.55 11.21 8.12
CA SER A 119 8.68 9.97 8.90
C SER A 119 9.71 10.15 10.00
N PHE A 120 9.39 9.72 11.22
CA PHE A 120 10.32 9.72 12.35
C PHE A 120 10.37 8.34 13.01
N PHE A 121 11.56 7.91 13.42
CA PHE A 121 11.78 6.63 14.09
C PHE A 121 12.12 6.91 15.54
N LEU A 122 11.45 6.22 16.46
CA LEU A 122 11.72 6.29 17.88
C LEU A 122 12.16 4.90 18.35
N LYS A 123 13.26 4.83 19.11
CA LYS A 123 13.74 3.57 19.68
C LYS A 123 13.66 3.60 21.21
N ALA A 124 13.26 2.48 21.81
CA ALA A 124 13.29 2.33 23.26
C ALA A 124 14.72 2.57 23.80
N GLY A 125 14.83 3.40 24.85
CA GLY A 125 16.10 3.80 25.46
C GLY A 125 16.73 5.06 24.86
N GLU A 126 16.13 5.65 23.83
CA GLU A 126 16.56 6.92 23.25
C GLU A 126 16.17 8.11 24.15
N THR A 127 17.07 9.07 24.33
CA THR A 127 16.76 10.34 25.01
C THR A 127 16.26 11.34 23.99
N ILE A 128 15.05 11.87 24.20
CA ILE A 128 14.36 12.73 23.24
C ILE A 128 14.01 14.04 23.93
N GLU A 129 14.26 15.16 23.26
CA GLU A 129 13.80 16.49 23.70
C GLU A 129 12.29 16.63 23.42
N LEU A 130 11.50 16.70 24.49
CA LEU A 130 10.04 16.63 24.41
C LEU A 130 9.44 17.79 23.62
N ASP A 131 9.96 19.01 23.81
CA ASP A 131 9.43 20.19 23.13
C ASP A 131 9.79 20.17 21.63
N ALA A 132 10.96 19.64 21.28
CA ALA A 132 11.34 19.42 19.88
C ALA A 132 10.42 18.38 19.22
N LEU A 133 10.14 17.26 19.91
CA LEU A 133 9.22 16.23 19.41
C LEU A 133 7.81 16.80 19.25
N ARG A 134 7.31 17.58 20.22
CA ARG A 134 6.00 18.23 20.12
C ARG A 134 5.91 19.15 18.91
N ALA A 135 6.93 19.98 18.69
CA ALA A 135 6.99 20.86 17.52
C ALA A 135 6.99 20.08 16.19
N GLN A 136 7.72 18.96 16.14
CA GLN A 136 7.72 18.07 14.96
C GLN A 136 6.34 17.43 14.71
N LEU A 137 5.66 16.95 15.75
CA LEU A 137 4.32 16.37 15.64
C LEU A 137 3.30 17.41 15.15
N THR A 138 3.36 18.64 15.69
CA THR A 138 2.52 19.75 15.21
C THR A 138 2.80 20.07 13.74
N LEU A 139 4.07 20.11 13.32
CA LEU A 139 4.45 20.34 11.92
C LEU A 139 3.93 19.22 11.00
N ALA A 140 3.91 17.97 11.48
CA ALA A 140 3.38 16.81 10.77
C ALA A 140 1.84 16.74 10.75
N GLY A 141 1.14 17.71 11.36
CA GLY A 141 -0.32 17.80 11.35
C GLY A 141 -1.03 16.98 12.43
N TYR A 142 -0.31 16.50 13.45
CA TYR A 142 -0.94 15.83 14.59
C TYR A 142 -1.66 16.83 15.50
N SER A 143 -2.87 16.45 15.92
CA SER A 143 -3.68 17.21 16.87
C SER A 143 -3.39 16.78 18.30
N HIS A 144 -3.20 17.73 19.20
CA HIS A 144 -3.14 17.47 20.63
C HIS A 144 -4.55 17.24 21.18
N VAL A 145 -4.81 16.05 21.70
CA VAL A 145 -6.06 15.67 22.38
C VAL A 145 -5.77 15.34 23.84
N THR A 146 -6.72 15.68 24.72
CA THR A 146 -6.61 15.55 26.20
C THR A 146 -7.38 14.37 26.72
#